data_AF-A0A5C7IR76-F1
#
_entry.id   AF-A0A5C7IR76-F1
#
_cell.length_a   1.000
_cell.length_b   1.000
_cell.length_c   1.000
_cell.angle_alpha   90.00
_cell.angle_beta   90.00
_cell.angle_gamma   90.00
#
_symmetry.space_group_name_H-M   'P 1'
#
loop_
_entity.id
_entity.type
_entity.pdbx_description
1 polymer ?
#
loop_
_entity_poly.entity_id
_entity_poly.type
_entity_poly.pdbx_seq_one_letter_code
_entity_poly.pdbx_strand_id
1 'polypeptide(L)'
;MLDKNPDLLTLRGADNMVPLYLAALFGRVEMANFLFDGIESHLTPQDKADIFFKCIETDLYDIALRLLKHRPELAVTRNENNDTALHVLARKPSSMFARRETGLFKMLTNSS
;
A
#
# COMPACT_ATOMS: atom_id res chain seq x y z
N MET A 1 10.98 -13.96 -18.62
CA MET A 1 9.54 -14.29 -18.84
C MET A 1 8.81 -13.04 -19.33
N LEU A 2 9.03 -11.91 -18.68
CA LEU A 2 8.59 -10.58 -19.14
C LEU A 2 9.27 -10.10 -20.40
N ASP A 3 10.53 -10.50 -20.62
CA ASP A 3 11.27 -10.20 -21.86
C ASP A 3 10.61 -10.81 -23.10
N LYS A 4 9.75 -11.82 -22.90
CA LYS A 4 9.01 -12.48 -23.97
C LYS A 4 7.63 -11.88 -24.18
N ASN A 5 6.96 -11.43 -23.12
CA ASN A 5 5.63 -10.82 -23.15
C ASN A 5 5.52 -9.73 -22.06
N PRO A 6 5.88 -8.46 -22.38
CA PRO A 6 5.84 -7.37 -21.41
C PRO A 6 4.41 -7.01 -20.96
N ASP A 7 3.42 -7.28 -21.80
CA ASP A 7 1.99 -7.03 -21.53
C ASP A 7 1.44 -7.86 -20.36
N LEU A 8 2.15 -8.89 -19.91
CA LEU A 8 1.76 -9.67 -18.73
C LEU A 8 1.65 -8.83 -17.45
N LEU A 9 2.37 -7.71 -17.39
CA LEU A 9 2.31 -6.80 -16.24
C LEU A 9 0.97 -6.05 -16.17
N THR A 10 0.39 -5.74 -17.32
CA THR A 10 -0.84 -4.94 -17.44
C THR A 10 -2.06 -5.79 -17.72
N LEU A 11 -1.88 -7.08 -18.00
CA LEU A 11 -2.95 -8.03 -18.23
C LEU A 11 -3.85 -8.12 -16.98
N ARG A 12 -5.12 -7.78 -17.17
CA ARG A 12 -6.12 -7.82 -16.10
C ARG A 12 -6.71 -9.23 -15.98
N GLY A 13 -6.87 -9.68 -14.74
CA GLY A 13 -7.46 -10.97 -14.41
C GLY A 13 -8.98 -10.93 -14.32
N ALA A 14 -9.54 -11.86 -13.54
CA ALA A 14 -10.95 -11.84 -13.16
C ALA A 14 -11.33 -10.51 -12.49
N ASP A 15 -12.58 -10.09 -12.66
CA ASP A 15 -13.13 -8.83 -12.14
C ASP A 15 -12.31 -7.59 -12.53
N ASN A 16 -11.60 -7.65 -13.66
CA ASN A 16 -10.77 -6.57 -14.18
C ASN A 16 -9.61 -6.15 -13.24
N MET A 17 -9.20 -7.03 -12.32
CA MET A 17 -8.16 -6.75 -11.34
C MET A 17 -6.77 -6.77 -11.97
N VAL A 18 -5.97 -5.74 -11.67
CA VAL A 18 -4.56 -5.70 -12.08
C VAL A 18 -3.67 -6.59 -11.20
N PRO A 19 -2.55 -7.12 -11.73
CA PRO A 19 -1.66 -8.00 -10.97
C PRO A 19 -1.16 -7.39 -9.65
N LEU A 20 -0.89 -6.08 -9.62
CA LEU A 20 -0.45 -5.38 -8.41
C LEU A 20 -1.52 -5.37 -7.32
N TYR A 21 -2.79 -5.23 -7.69
CA TYR A 21 -3.90 -5.33 -6.73
C TYR A 21 -3.95 -6.72 -6.10
N LEU A 22 -3.81 -7.77 -6.90
CA LEU A 22 -3.77 -9.15 -6.40
C LEU A 22 -2.58 -9.37 -5.47
N ALA A 23 -1.40 -8.88 -5.84
CA ALA A 23 -0.21 -8.95 -4.99
C ALA A 23 -0.42 -8.22 -3.65
N ALA A 24 -1.06 -7.04 -3.68
CA ALA A 24 -1.42 -6.30 -2.48
C ALA A 24 -2.47 -7.04 -1.63
N LEU A 25 -3.50 -7.60 -2.27
CA LEU A 25 -4.58 -8.36 -1.64
C LEU A 25 -4.07 -9.58 -0.87
N PHE A 26 -3.10 -10.29 -1.44
CA PHE A 26 -2.49 -11.46 -0.81
C PHE A 26 -1.23 -11.14 0.01
N GLY A 27 -0.90 -9.86 0.22
CA GLY A 27 0.25 -9.45 1.04
C GLY A 27 1.62 -9.90 0.49
N ARG A 28 1.75 -10.09 -0.83
CA ARG A 28 2.98 -10.59 -1.47
C ARG A 28 3.95 -9.42 -1.73
N VAL A 29 4.71 -9.04 -0.70
CA VAL A 29 5.57 -7.83 -0.69
C VAL A 29 6.55 -7.78 -1.87
N GLU A 30 7.30 -8.84 -2.12
CA GLU A 30 8.32 -8.87 -3.18
C GLU A 30 7.67 -8.73 -4.56
N MET A 31 6.54 -9.42 -4.76
CA MET A 31 5.80 -9.36 -6.02
C MET A 31 5.15 -7.99 -6.22
N ALA A 32 4.58 -7.40 -5.17
CA ALA A 32 3.95 -6.10 -5.23
C ALA A 32 4.99 -5.01 -5.56
N ASN A 33 6.17 -5.05 -4.95
CA ASN A 33 7.26 -4.12 -5.29
C ASN A 33 7.72 -4.28 -6.74
N PHE A 34 7.92 -5.53 -7.18
CA PHE A 34 8.32 -5.84 -8.54
C PHE A 34 7.31 -5.33 -9.59
N LEU A 35 6.02 -5.49 -9.32
CA LEU A 35 4.96 -5.04 -10.22
C LEU A 35 4.80 -3.52 -10.23
N PHE A 36 4.97 -2.87 -9.08
CA PHE A 36 4.76 -1.43 -8.94
C PHE A 36 5.60 -0.61 -9.92
N ASP A 37 6.90 -0.93 -10.03
CA ASP A 37 7.85 -0.21 -10.86
C ASP A 37 7.50 -0.28 -12.36
N GLY A 38 6.82 -1.36 -12.79
CA GLY A 38 6.48 -1.62 -14.18
C GLY A 38 5.11 -1.13 -14.64
N ILE A 39 4.16 -0.89 -13.73
CA ILE A 39 2.75 -0.68 -14.12
C ILE A 39 2.10 0.59 -13.61
N GLU A 40 2.75 1.37 -12.75
CA GLU A 40 2.13 2.53 -12.09
C GLU A 40 1.52 3.54 -13.10
N SER A 41 2.14 3.72 -14.26
CA SER A 41 1.65 4.59 -15.35
C SER A 41 0.37 4.09 -16.02
N HIS A 42 0.10 2.78 -15.96
CA HIS A 42 -1.05 2.12 -16.59
C HIS A 42 -2.25 1.96 -15.64
N LEU A 43 -2.09 2.32 -14.37
CA LEU A 43 -3.16 2.25 -13.38
C LEU A 43 -4.11 3.43 -13.52
N THR A 44 -5.42 3.14 -13.56
CA THR A 44 -6.45 4.17 -13.47
C THR A 44 -6.45 4.82 -12.08
N PRO A 45 -7.06 5.99 -11.90
CA PRO A 45 -7.21 6.58 -10.56
C PRO A 45 -7.91 5.65 -9.57
N GLN A 46 -8.89 4.88 -10.03
CA GLN A 46 -9.58 3.89 -9.20
C GLN A 46 -8.64 2.74 -8.79
N ASP A 47 -7.89 2.17 -9.73
CA ASP A 47 -6.91 1.10 -9.39
C ASP A 47 -5.93 1.59 -8.32
N LYS A 48 -5.43 2.84 -8.46
CA LYS A 48 -4.50 3.42 -7.48
C LYS A 48 -5.14 3.58 -6.10
N ALA A 49 -6.40 3.99 -6.02
CA ALA A 49 -7.13 4.09 -4.75
C ALA A 49 -7.31 2.69 -4.12
N ASP A 50 -7.76 1.71 -4.90
CA ASP A 50 -8.02 0.36 -4.42
C ASP A 50 -6.73 -0.32 -3.93
N ILE A 51 -5.64 -0.20 -4.70
CA ILE A 51 -4.32 -0.71 -4.31
C ILE A 51 -3.83 0.01 -3.04
N PHE A 52 -3.99 1.33 -2.96
CA PHE A 52 -3.56 2.11 -1.80
C PHE A 52 -4.24 1.64 -0.51
N PHE A 53 -5.57 1.52 -0.53
CA PHE A 53 -6.32 1.00 0.62
C PHE A 53 -5.94 -0.45 0.92
N LYS A 54 -5.79 -1.29 -0.12
CA LYS A 54 -5.41 -2.68 0.08
C LYS A 54 -4.04 -2.82 0.71
N CYS A 55 -3.06 -2.01 0.30
CA CYS A 55 -1.73 -1.99 0.89
C CYS A 55 -1.76 -1.60 2.37
N ILE A 56 -2.62 -0.67 2.78
CA ILE A 56 -2.79 -0.33 4.21
C ILE A 56 -3.39 -1.54 4.95
N GLU A 57 -4.43 -2.15 4.39
CA GLU A 57 -5.06 -3.33 4.99
C GLU A 57 -4.09 -4.51 5.16
N THR A 58 -3.14 -4.69 4.23
CA THR A 58 -2.18 -5.81 4.22
C THR A 58 -0.77 -5.45 4.70
N ASP A 59 -0.59 -4.28 5.33
CA ASP A 59 0.69 -3.80 5.90
C ASP A 59 1.82 -3.57 4.88
N LEU A 60 1.49 -3.40 3.60
CA LEU A 60 2.40 -3.02 2.51
C LEU A 60 2.64 -1.51 2.47
N TYR A 61 3.11 -0.96 3.59
CA TYR A 61 3.22 0.49 3.80
C TYR A 61 4.17 1.19 2.83
N ASP A 62 5.22 0.53 2.36
CA ASP A 62 6.16 1.13 1.41
C ASP A 62 5.47 1.49 0.09
N ILE A 63 4.64 0.58 -0.44
CA ILE A 63 3.87 0.81 -1.67
C ILE A 63 2.77 1.85 -1.42
N ALA A 64 2.07 1.77 -0.28
CA ALA A 64 1.06 2.76 0.08
C ALA A 64 1.66 4.18 0.17
N LEU A 65 2.85 4.32 0.76
CA LEU A 65 3.58 5.59 0.86
C LEU A 65 4.03 6.10 -0.50
N ARG A 66 4.47 5.21 -1.41
CA ARG A 66 4.82 5.58 -2.79
C ARG A 66 3.60 6.11 -3.53
N LEU A 67 2.46 5.42 -3.47
CA LEU A 67 1.21 5.90 -4.08
C LEU A 67 0.79 7.26 -3.52
N LEU A 68 0.85 7.43 -2.19
CA LEU A 68 0.47 8.68 -1.53
C LEU A 68 1.39 9.84 -1.91
N LYS A 69 2.70 9.61 -2.08
CA LYS A 69 3.64 10.64 -2.53
C LYS A 69 3.34 11.12 -3.94
N HIS A 70 2.95 10.21 -4.84
CA HIS A 70 2.58 10.56 -6.21
C HIS A 70 1.16 11.15 -6.30
N ARG A 71 0.26 10.76 -5.40
CA ARG A 71 -1.14 11.18 -5.36
C ARG A 71 -1.57 11.56 -3.93
N PRO A 72 -1.21 12.76 -3.45
CA PRO A 72 -1.53 13.19 -2.09
C PRO A 72 -3.02 13.19 -1.77
N GLU A 73 -3.90 13.30 -2.77
CA GLU A 73 -5.35 13.23 -2.61
C GLU A 73 -5.83 11.91 -1.98
N LEU A 74 -5.06 10.83 -2.11
CA LEU A 74 -5.36 9.53 -1.51
C LEU A 74 -5.47 9.59 0.01
N ALA A 75 -4.84 10.57 0.67
CA ALA A 75 -4.97 10.75 2.12
C ALA A 75 -6.42 11.03 2.57
N VAL A 76 -7.21 11.70 1.70
CA VAL A 76 -8.58 12.13 1.99
C VAL A 76 -9.62 11.42 1.14
N THR A 77 -9.20 10.66 0.11
CA THR A 77 -10.07 9.73 -0.62
C THR A 77 -10.76 8.78 0.35
N ARG A 78 -12.00 8.42 0.03
CA ARG A 78 -12.78 7.44 0.78
C ARG A 78 -12.89 6.15 -0.02
N ASN A 79 -12.72 5.01 0.65
CA ASN A 79 -12.94 3.70 0.04
C ASN A 79 -14.44 3.35 -0.02
N GLU A 80 -14.76 2.13 -0.45
CA GLU A 80 -16.12 1.60 -0.55
C GLU A 80 -16.88 1.61 0.80
N ASN A 81 -16.17 1.51 1.92
CA ASN A 81 -16.73 1.60 3.27
C ASN A 81 -16.86 3.06 3.76
N ASN A 82 -16.64 4.03 2.88
CA ASN A 82 -16.61 5.46 3.19
C ASN A 82 -15.47 5.84 4.18
N ASP A 83 -14.42 5.03 4.28
CA ASP A 83 -13.29 5.24 5.18
C ASP A 83 -12.13 5.94 4.48
N THR A 84 -11.46 6.87 5.18
CA THR A 84 -10.15 7.39 4.75
C THR A 84 -9.01 6.48 5.21
N ALA A 85 -7.80 6.70 4.68
CA ALA A 85 -6.59 5.99 5.12
C ALA A 85 -6.41 6.02 6.64
N LEU A 86 -6.70 7.16 7.28
CA LEU A 86 -6.59 7.32 8.72
C LEU A 86 -7.59 6.44 9.49
N HIS A 87 -8.81 6.28 8.99
CA HIS A 87 -9.81 5.39 9.59
C HIS A 87 -9.36 3.92 9.52
N VAL A 88 -8.75 3.50 8.41
CA VAL A 88 -8.21 2.14 8.26
C VAL A 88 -7.02 1.92 9.20
N LEU A 89 -6.09 2.87 9.26
CA LEU A 89 -4.93 2.81 10.16
C LEU A 89 -5.31 2.81 11.64
N ALA A 90 -6.32 3.59 12.04
CA ALA A 90 -6.77 3.65 13.43
C ALA A 90 -7.34 2.31 13.95
N ARG A 91 -7.76 1.41 13.05
CA ARG A 91 -8.24 0.06 13.40
C ARG A 91 -7.13 -0.98 13.51
N LYS A 92 -5.88 -0.64 13.16
CA LYS A 92 -4.74 -1.55 13.28
C LYS A 92 -4.36 -1.75 14.76
N PRO A 93 -3.88 -2.94 15.15
CA PRO A 93 -3.48 -3.20 16.53
C PRO A 93 -2.32 -2.29 16.94
N SER A 94 -2.38 -1.76 18.17
CA SER A 94 -1.38 -0.83 18.70
C SER A 94 0.05 -1.41 18.73
N SER A 95 0.17 -2.74 18.85
CA SER A 95 1.44 -3.46 18.79
C SER A 95 2.21 -3.25 17.49
N MET A 96 1.52 -2.87 16.41
CA MET A 96 2.14 -2.48 15.15
C MET A 96 2.98 -1.20 15.29
N PHE A 97 2.49 -0.23 16.06
CA PHE A 97 3.18 1.03 16.31
C PHE A 97 4.23 0.92 17.43
N ALA A 98 4.08 -0.06 18.33
CA ALA A 98 5.01 -0.30 19.42
C ALA A 98 6.44 -0.71 18.95
N ARG A 99 6.60 -1.17 17.71
CA ARG A 99 7.92 -1.60 17.16
C ARG A 99 8.90 -0.43 16.92
N ARG A 100 8.50 0.83 17.18
CA ARG A 100 9.38 2.02 17.11
C ARG A 100 9.76 2.60 18.49
N GLU A 101 9.48 1.90 19.59
CA GLU A 101 9.84 2.35 20.95
C GLU A 101 11.21 1.83 21.45
N THR A 102 12.29 1.97 20.68
CA THR A 102 13.64 1.76 21.24
C THR A 102 14.51 3.02 21.30
N GLY A 103 14.06 4.15 20.76
CA GLY A 103 14.82 5.41 20.78
C GLY A 103 14.20 6.53 21.59
N LEU A 104 12.90 6.80 21.42
CA LEU A 104 12.28 8.03 21.92
C LEU A 104 12.04 8.05 23.44
N PHE A 105 11.69 6.92 24.05
CA PHE A 105 11.39 6.86 25.50
C PHE A 105 12.62 6.76 26.42
N LYS A 106 13.82 6.45 25.88
CA LYS A 106 15.06 6.48 26.68
C LYS A 106 15.61 7.89 26.89
N MET A 107 15.20 8.88 26.09
CA MET A 107 15.68 10.26 26.23
C MET A 107 14.97 11.02 27.35
N LEU A 108 13.73 10.63 27.70
CA LEU A 108 12.91 11.34 28.70
C LEU A 108 13.06 10.79 30.13
N THR A 109 13.74 9.66 30.31
CA THR A 109 13.90 9.02 31.63
C THR A 109 15.33 9.12 32.18
N ASN A 110 16.29 9.64 31.40
CA ASN A 110 17.67 9.86 31.83
C ASN A 110 17.98 11.34 32.08
N SER A 111 17.27 11.95 33.01
CA SER A 111 17.71 13.17 33.69
C SER A 111 17.40 13.02 35.17
N SER A 112 18.26 12.28 35.86
CA SER A 112 18.49 12.38 37.30
C SER A 112 19.59 13.40 37.56
#